data_AF-A0A1I3KCE6-F1
#
_entry.id   AF-A0A1I3KCE6-F1
#
_cell.length_a   1.000
_cell.length_b   1.000
_cell.length_c   1.000
_cell.angle_alpha   90.00
_cell.angle_beta   90.00
_cell.angle_gamma   90.00
#
_symmetry.space_group_name_H-M   'P 1'
#
loop_
_entity.id
_entity.type
_entity.pdbx_description
1 polymer ?
#
loop_
_entity_poly.entity_id
_entity_poly.type
_entity_poly.pdbx_seq_one_letter_code
_entity_poly.pdbx_strand_id
1 'polypeptide(L)'
;MPPHRVRTVLDTLAEYDLAYDEAADNTTLHLAERYTAASFPCGSAIVLAHALIEKAPAVGFTVYEEPAYEWIGTSCTYVADLGLFTVGCDADGDPLFTQNQVLELDGKPDDVRLKELGVSWLTAIADMPAGPVVEPDRFATHWNRRHGEAVVVEGQPRGGDLVVPAAATAAEVDAALAERGFRRADDWTQLDETAQLWRTDVYRLPAS
;
A
#
# COMPACT_ATOMS: atom_id res chain seq x y z
N MET A 1 3.05 -9.80 -2.23
CA MET A 1 1.97 -8.87 -1.86
C MET A 1 0.92 -8.84 -2.97
N PRO A 2 -0.40 -8.81 -2.70
CA PRO A 2 -1.42 -8.74 -3.76
C PRO A 2 -1.31 -7.47 -4.64
N PRO A 3 -1.72 -7.54 -5.91
CA PRO A 3 -1.54 -6.50 -6.94
C PRO A 3 -2.03 -5.10 -6.55
N HIS A 4 -3.28 -5.02 -6.10
CA HIS A 4 -3.93 -3.78 -5.65
C HIS A 4 -3.17 -3.08 -4.52
N ARG A 5 -2.40 -3.81 -3.71
CA ARG A 5 -1.68 -3.22 -2.58
C ARG A 5 -0.42 -2.49 -3.04
N VAL A 6 0.21 -2.91 -4.15
CA VAL A 6 1.37 -2.21 -4.72
C VAL A 6 0.91 -0.81 -5.12
N ARG A 7 -0.16 -0.74 -5.92
CA ARG A 7 -0.73 0.52 -6.39
C ARG A 7 -1.20 1.42 -5.25
N THR A 8 -1.97 0.87 -4.30
CA THR A 8 -2.44 1.65 -3.16
C THR A 8 -1.30 2.27 -2.36
N VAL A 9 -0.19 1.53 -2.15
CA VAL A 9 1.00 2.08 -1.48
C VAL A 9 1.65 3.16 -2.35
N LEU A 10 1.88 2.89 -3.64
CA LEU A 10 2.50 3.87 -4.56
C LEU A 10 1.69 5.16 -4.69
N ASP A 11 0.36 5.07 -4.82
CA ASP A 11 -0.54 6.23 -4.85
C ASP A 11 -0.47 7.01 -3.53
N THR A 12 -0.42 6.30 -2.40
CA THR A 12 -0.28 6.95 -1.09
C THR A 12 1.08 7.62 -0.93
N LEU A 13 2.17 7.05 -1.43
CA LEU A 13 3.48 7.70 -1.40
C LEU A 13 3.50 8.94 -2.31
N ALA A 14 2.91 8.84 -3.50
CA ALA A 14 2.82 9.95 -4.46
C ALA A 14 1.99 11.13 -3.92
N GLU A 15 0.93 10.90 -3.15
CA GLU A 15 0.15 11.95 -2.48
C GLU A 15 1.01 12.82 -1.53
N TYR A 16 2.13 12.30 -1.05
CA TYR A 16 3.06 12.98 -0.12
C TYR A 16 4.38 13.35 -0.80
N ASP A 17 4.41 13.34 -2.14
CA ASP A 17 5.61 13.62 -2.95
C ASP A 17 6.82 12.73 -2.60
N LEU A 18 6.57 11.52 -2.05
CA LEU A 18 7.60 10.54 -1.74
C LEU A 18 7.95 9.75 -2.98
N ALA A 19 9.21 9.85 -3.42
CA ALA A 19 9.71 9.18 -4.59
C ALA A 19 10.91 8.29 -4.26
N TYR A 20 11.10 7.25 -5.08
CA TYR A 20 12.34 6.48 -5.10
C TYR A 20 13.28 7.14 -6.11
N ASP A 21 14.47 7.54 -5.64
CA ASP A 21 15.40 8.43 -6.36
C ASP A 21 15.84 7.90 -7.74
N GLU A 22 15.79 6.58 -7.94
CA GLU A 22 16.27 5.92 -9.16
C GLU A 22 15.16 5.46 -10.15
N ALA A 23 13.87 5.55 -9.81
CA ALA A 23 12.79 5.04 -10.66
C ALA A 23 11.80 6.12 -11.10
N ALA A 24 11.75 6.33 -12.42
CA ALA A 24 10.63 7.00 -13.09
C ALA A 24 9.41 6.06 -13.29
N ASP A 25 9.51 4.81 -12.83
CA ASP A 25 8.49 3.79 -13.03
C ASP A 25 7.50 3.77 -11.85
N ASN A 26 6.29 4.24 -12.10
CA ASN A 26 5.19 4.30 -11.14
C ASN A 26 4.43 2.97 -10.97
N THR A 27 5.00 1.86 -11.46
CA THR A 27 4.44 0.51 -11.34
C THR A 27 5.26 -0.40 -10.44
N THR A 28 6.46 0.02 -9.99
CA THR A 28 7.34 -0.82 -9.17
C THR A 28 7.52 -0.27 -7.77
N LEU A 29 7.14 -1.06 -6.75
CA LEU A 29 7.41 -0.78 -5.35
C LEU A 29 8.70 -1.49 -4.91
N HIS A 30 9.69 -0.74 -4.45
CA HIS A 30 10.96 -1.27 -3.97
C HIS A 30 10.88 -1.49 -2.45
N LEU A 31 10.78 -2.74 -2.02
CA LEU A 31 10.72 -3.10 -0.60
C LEU A 31 12.09 -2.98 0.06
N ALA A 32 12.09 -2.53 1.31
CA ALA A 32 13.28 -2.24 2.12
C ALA A 32 14.15 -1.09 1.59
N GLU A 33 13.67 -0.33 0.61
CA GLU A 33 14.30 0.87 0.09
C GLU A 33 13.64 2.14 0.64
N ARG A 34 14.42 3.23 0.74
CA ARG A 34 13.93 4.50 1.27
C ARG A 34 13.26 5.32 0.16
N TYR A 35 12.03 5.76 0.42
CA TYR A 35 11.34 6.77 -0.37
C TYR A 35 11.49 8.10 0.33
N THR A 36 11.92 9.14 -0.40
CA THR A 36 12.22 10.47 0.16
C THR A 36 11.45 11.55 -0.56
N ALA A 37 11.13 12.63 0.15
CA ALA A 37 10.52 13.83 -0.40
C ALA A 37 11.45 15.01 -0.15
N ALA A 38 11.48 15.99 -1.07
CA ALA A 38 12.27 17.20 -0.90
C ALA A 38 11.81 18.06 0.28
N SER A 39 10.53 17.93 0.67
CA SER A 39 9.93 18.59 1.81
C SER A 39 8.92 17.64 2.46
N PHE A 40 9.14 17.29 3.72
CA PHE A 40 8.21 16.48 4.51
C PHE A 40 7.92 17.21 5.82
N PRO A 41 6.79 17.94 5.93
CA PRO A 41 6.51 18.79 7.08
C PRO A 41 6.41 18.01 8.39
N CYS A 42 6.80 18.63 9.51
CA CYS A 42 6.65 18.02 10.83
C CYS A 42 5.18 17.63 11.12
N GLY A 43 5.00 16.43 11.67
CA GLY A 43 3.73 15.76 11.86
C GLY A 43 3.28 14.91 10.66
N SER A 44 3.89 15.04 9.50
CA SER A 44 3.49 14.29 8.29
C SER A 44 3.78 12.80 8.43
N ALA A 45 4.79 12.40 9.21
CA ALA A 45 5.09 10.99 9.46
C ALA A 45 3.88 10.25 10.08
N ILE A 46 3.24 10.86 11.07
CA ILE A 46 2.06 10.29 11.74
C ILE A 46 0.86 10.23 10.78
N VAL A 47 0.62 11.31 10.02
CA VAL A 47 -0.51 11.38 9.09
C VAL A 47 -0.37 10.32 7.98
N LEU A 48 0.83 10.22 7.39
CA LEU A 48 1.12 9.21 6.39
C LEU A 48 1.00 7.79 6.95
N ALA A 49 1.52 7.53 8.16
CA ALA A 49 1.40 6.22 8.80
C ALA A 49 -0.07 5.81 8.96
N HIS A 50 -0.94 6.72 9.41
CA HIS A 50 -2.37 6.44 9.51
C HIS A 50 -3.03 6.21 8.14
N ALA A 51 -2.67 6.99 7.12
CA ALA A 51 -3.17 6.79 5.76
C ALA A 51 -2.77 5.42 5.19
N LEU A 52 -1.53 4.98 5.41
CA LEU A 52 -1.05 3.66 5.00
C LEU A 52 -1.76 2.54 5.76
N ILE A 53 -2.02 2.69 7.06
CA ILE A 53 -2.78 1.70 7.84
C ILE A 53 -4.22 1.60 7.34
N GLU A 54 -4.87 2.73 7.03
CA GLU A 54 -6.25 2.74 6.55
C GLU A 54 -6.37 2.10 5.16
N LYS A 55 -5.51 2.51 4.22
CA LYS A 55 -5.57 2.08 2.82
C LYS A 55 -4.93 0.70 2.61
N ALA A 56 -3.93 0.32 3.40
CA ALA A 56 -3.14 -0.90 3.25
C ALA A 56 -2.76 -1.56 4.60
N PRO A 57 -3.73 -1.98 5.44
CA PRO A 57 -3.50 -2.45 6.83
C PRO A 57 -2.65 -3.73 6.94
N ALA A 58 -2.39 -4.41 5.84
CA ALA A 58 -1.57 -5.63 5.81
C ALA A 58 -0.10 -5.36 5.45
N VAL A 59 0.28 -4.11 5.15
CA VAL A 59 1.63 -3.72 4.76
C VAL A 59 2.39 -3.25 5.99
N GLY A 60 3.54 -3.86 6.26
CA GLY A 60 4.48 -3.36 7.26
C GLY A 60 5.35 -2.26 6.68
N PHE A 61 5.63 -1.23 7.48
CA PHE A 61 6.43 -0.08 7.05
C PHE A 61 7.05 0.66 8.24
N THR A 62 8.07 1.45 7.93
CA THR A 62 8.58 2.53 8.80
C THR A 62 8.50 3.83 8.02
N VAL A 63 7.87 4.84 8.61
CA VAL A 63 7.86 6.21 8.13
C VAL A 63 8.50 7.07 9.21
N TYR A 64 9.42 7.94 8.84
CA TYR A 64 9.96 8.91 9.80
C TYR A 64 10.13 10.28 9.15
N GLU A 65 10.11 11.29 10.01
CA GLU A 65 10.51 12.65 9.68
C GLU A 65 11.77 13.01 10.47
N GLU A 66 12.73 13.63 9.80
CA GLU A 66 13.97 14.06 10.42
C GLU A 66 13.73 15.19 11.44
N PRO A 67 14.56 15.28 12.49
CA PRO A 67 14.56 16.43 13.39
C PRO A 67 14.81 17.74 12.62
N ALA A 68 14.11 18.81 13.00
CA ALA A 68 14.26 20.13 12.38
C ALA A 68 14.33 21.24 13.43
N TYR A 69 15.43 22.00 13.42
CA TYR A 69 15.70 23.08 14.38
C TYR A 69 15.59 22.63 15.84
N GLU A 70 14.47 22.97 16.51
CA GLU A 70 14.20 22.66 17.92
C GLU A 70 13.30 21.43 18.11
N TRP A 71 12.84 20.82 17.00
CA TRP A 71 11.91 19.70 17.01
C TRP A 71 12.67 18.38 16.82
N ILE A 72 12.41 17.42 17.71
CA ILE A 72 12.82 16.02 17.52
C ILE A 72 12.03 15.44 16.34
N GLY A 73 12.65 14.53 15.60
CA GLY A 73 11.97 13.79 14.55
C GLY A 73 10.91 12.84 15.15
N THR A 74 10.06 12.30 14.29
CA THR A 74 9.08 11.26 14.68
C THR A 74 9.25 10.05 13.78
N SER A 75 9.38 8.87 14.38
CA SER A 75 9.39 7.59 13.69
C SER A 75 8.12 6.80 14.03
N CYS A 76 7.47 6.29 12.99
CA CYS A 76 6.25 5.51 13.03
C CYS A 76 6.51 4.17 12.35
N THR A 77 6.54 3.08 13.11
CA THR A 77 6.70 1.72 12.57
C THR A 77 5.43 0.91 12.79
N TYR A 78 4.90 0.32 11.72
CA TYR A 78 3.69 -0.47 11.75
C TYR A 78 3.94 -1.89 11.26
N VAL A 79 3.38 -2.85 12.01
CA VAL A 79 3.30 -4.26 11.61
C VAL A 79 1.91 -4.75 12.00
N ALA A 80 1.19 -5.39 11.08
CA ALA A 80 -0.23 -5.71 11.24
C ALA A 80 -0.58 -6.39 12.58
N ASP A 81 0.23 -7.37 13.02
CA ASP A 81 -0.01 -8.12 14.25
C ASP A 81 0.46 -7.39 15.53
N LEU A 82 1.32 -6.38 15.39
CA LEU A 82 1.89 -5.63 16.52
C LEU A 82 1.21 -4.27 16.73
N GLY A 83 0.57 -3.72 15.68
CA GLY A 83 0.00 -2.38 15.67
C GLY A 83 1.02 -1.31 15.28
N LEU A 84 0.74 -0.06 15.63
CA LEU A 84 1.60 1.10 15.37
C LEU A 84 2.47 1.42 16.59
N PHE A 85 3.77 1.53 16.38
CA PHE A 85 4.74 2.05 17.34
C PHE A 85 5.20 3.44 16.88
N THR A 86 5.09 4.43 17.77
CA THR A 86 5.46 5.83 17.50
C THR A 86 6.41 6.33 18.58
N VAL A 87 7.52 6.94 18.17
CA VAL A 87 8.56 7.43 19.07
C VAL A 87 9.27 8.64 18.46
N GLY A 88 9.87 9.49 19.30
CA GLY A 88 10.80 10.49 18.80
C GLY A 88 12.05 9.82 18.23
N CYS A 89 12.63 10.39 17.17
CA CYS A 89 13.79 9.79 16.49
C CYS A 89 14.88 10.81 16.15
N ASP A 90 16.05 10.30 15.78
CA ASP A 90 17.13 11.08 15.19
C ASP A 90 16.97 11.24 13.67
N ALA A 91 18.02 11.76 13.01
CA ALA A 91 18.03 12.00 11.58
C ALA A 91 18.01 10.72 10.73
N ASP A 92 18.37 9.57 11.29
CA ASP A 92 18.33 8.29 10.58
C ASP A 92 16.99 7.56 10.76
N GLY A 93 16.11 8.13 11.61
CA GLY A 93 14.82 7.53 11.98
C GLY A 93 14.93 6.59 13.18
N ASP A 94 16.09 6.56 13.86
CA ASP A 94 16.33 5.67 14.99
C ASP A 94 15.65 6.19 16.27
N PRO A 95 14.97 5.32 17.03
CA PRO A 95 14.29 5.70 18.26
C PRO A 95 15.21 6.36 19.30
N LEU A 96 14.78 7.52 19.81
CA LEU A 96 15.44 8.23 20.90
C LEU A 96 14.64 8.11 22.20
N PHE A 97 15.32 7.73 23.27
CA PHE A 97 14.76 7.61 24.61
C PHE A 97 15.52 8.50 25.59
N THR A 98 14.76 9.19 26.45
CA THR A 98 15.32 9.93 27.57
C THR A 98 15.84 8.97 28.64
N GLN A 99 16.76 9.46 29.47
CA GLN A 99 17.27 8.69 30.61
C GLN A 99 16.14 8.19 31.53
N ASN A 100 15.11 9.02 31.78
CA ASN A 100 13.98 8.65 32.62
C ASN A 100 13.19 7.49 32.01
N GLN A 101 12.90 7.53 30.70
CA GLN A 101 12.21 6.44 30.02
C GLN A 101 13.00 5.14 30.12
N VAL A 102 14.33 5.18 29.98
CA VAL A 102 15.17 3.98 30.13
C VAL A 102 15.13 3.46 31.58
N LEU A 103 15.19 4.34 32.57
CA LEU A 103 15.12 3.96 33.99
C LEU A 103 13.75 3.37 34.37
N GLU A 104 12.66 3.85 33.78
CA GLU A 104 11.31 3.29 33.99
C GLU A 104 11.18 1.85 33.47
N LEU A 105 12.05 1.44 32.54
CA LEU A 105 12.10 0.07 32.03
C LEU A 105 12.92 -0.87 32.92
N ASP A 106 13.69 -0.34 33.86
CA ASP A 106 14.53 -1.16 34.74
C ASP A 106 13.67 -2.07 35.63
N GLY A 107 14.03 -3.35 35.69
CA GLY A 107 13.26 -4.37 36.41
C GLY A 107 11.95 -4.82 35.76
N LYS A 108 11.53 -4.27 34.61
CA LYS A 108 10.41 -4.82 33.83
C LYS A 108 10.80 -6.16 33.16
N PRO A 109 9.83 -7.06 32.92
CA PRO A 109 10.06 -8.26 32.10
C PRO A 109 10.60 -7.93 30.71
N ASP A 110 11.39 -8.83 30.13
CA ASP A 110 12.07 -8.62 28.84
C ASP A 110 11.09 -8.37 27.70
N ASP A 111 9.98 -9.11 27.64
CA ASP A 111 8.95 -8.95 26.61
C ASP A 111 8.31 -7.56 26.66
N VAL A 112 8.06 -7.04 27.86
CA VAL A 112 7.52 -5.69 28.06
C VAL A 112 8.54 -4.64 27.64
N ARG A 113 9.80 -4.79 28.07
CA ARG A 113 10.89 -3.87 27.76
C ARG A 113 11.16 -3.79 26.26
N LEU A 114 11.28 -4.94 25.59
CA LEU A 114 11.51 -5.02 24.14
C LEU A 114 10.35 -4.40 23.36
N LYS A 115 9.12 -4.58 23.83
CA LYS A 115 7.94 -3.95 23.24
C LYS A 115 7.95 -2.43 23.42
N GLU A 116 8.22 -1.92 24.62
CA GLU A 116 8.28 -0.47 24.88
C GLU A 116 9.43 0.23 24.14
N LEU A 117 10.52 -0.49 23.87
CA LEU A 117 11.64 0.00 23.06
C LEU A 117 11.43 -0.14 21.55
N GLY A 118 10.30 -0.69 21.10
CA GLY A 118 10.01 -0.89 19.68
C GLY A 118 10.80 -2.04 19.02
N VAL A 119 11.60 -2.81 19.77
CA VAL A 119 12.48 -3.85 19.23
C VAL A 119 11.70 -4.92 18.47
N SER A 120 10.51 -5.28 18.94
CA SER A 120 9.63 -6.24 18.25
C SER A 120 9.22 -5.77 16.86
N TRP A 121 8.98 -4.47 16.68
CA TRP A 121 8.63 -3.89 15.38
C TRP A 121 9.84 -3.86 14.45
N LEU A 122 10.98 -3.36 14.94
CA LEU A 122 12.21 -3.27 14.15
C LEU A 122 12.68 -4.65 13.68
N THR A 123 12.59 -5.65 14.54
CA THR A 123 12.91 -7.05 14.19
C THR A 123 11.96 -7.56 13.11
N ALA A 124 10.65 -7.34 13.30
CA ALA A 124 9.66 -7.79 12.34
C ALA A 124 9.81 -7.12 10.96
N ILE A 125 10.17 -5.83 10.90
CA ILE A 125 10.48 -5.12 9.64
C ILE A 125 11.76 -5.67 9.01
N ALA A 126 12.82 -5.91 9.79
CA ALA A 126 14.08 -6.44 9.28
C ALA A 126 13.93 -7.85 8.67
N ASP A 127 13.00 -8.65 9.18
CA ASP A 127 12.68 -9.98 8.66
C ASP A 127 11.78 -9.96 7.41
N MET A 128 11.28 -8.79 6.98
CA MET A 128 10.43 -8.67 5.79
C MET A 128 11.23 -8.84 4.50
N PRO A 129 10.60 -9.34 3.42
CA PRO A 129 11.26 -9.48 2.13
C PRO A 129 11.69 -8.12 1.55
N ALA A 130 12.86 -8.10 0.91
CA ALA A 130 13.40 -6.96 0.18
C ALA A 130 13.30 -7.15 -1.33
N GLY A 131 13.44 -6.05 -2.08
CA GLY A 131 13.52 -6.04 -3.54
C GLY A 131 12.25 -5.56 -4.24
N PRO A 132 12.27 -5.53 -5.58
CA PRO A 132 11.20 -4.94 -6.37
C PRO A 132 9.96 -5.83 -6.40
N VAL A 133 8.79 -5.19 -6.26
CA VAL A 133 7.48 -5.78 -6.47
C VAL A 133 6.77 -4.97 -7.54
N VAL A 134 6.56 -5.59 -8.70
CA VAL A 134 5.92 -4.96 -9.86
C VAL A 134 4.40 -5.08 -9.74
N GLU A 135 3.70 -3.99 -9.97
CA GLU A 135 2.25 -3.94 -10.19
C GLU A 135 1.91 -4.79 -11.43
N PRO A 136 1.03 -5.79 -11.32
CA PRO A 136 0.65 -6.57 -12.49
C PRO A 136 -0.06 -5.77 -13.56
N ASP A 137 -0.03 -6.31 -14.78
CA ASP A 137 -0.72 -5.74 -15.93
C ASP A 137 -2.19 -5.41 -15.64
N ARG A 138 -2.56 -4.17 -16.01
CA ARG A 138 -3.93 -3.65 -15.95
C ARG A 138 -4.58 -3.74 -17.31
N PHE A 139 -5.83 -4.15 -17.29
CA PHE A 139 -6.66 -4.25 -18.49
C PHE A 139 -7.91 -3.40 -18.30
N ALA A 140 -8.12 -2.47 -19.23
CA ALA A 140 -9.35 -1.68 -19.24
C ALA A 140 -10.54 -2.61 -19.45
N THR A 141 -11.56 -2.49 -18.59
CA THR A 141 -12.74 -3.33 -18.64
C THR A 141 -13.99 -2.47 -18.74
N HIS A 142 -14.80 -2.76 -19.74
CA HIS A 142 -16.08 -2.11 -19.96
C HIS A 142 -17.21 -3.06 -19.59
N TRP A 143 -18.20 -2.58 -18.86
CA TRP A 143 -19.40 -3.35 -18.55
C TRP A 143 -20.61 -2.66 -19.14
N ASN A 144 -21.26 -3.34 -20.08
CA ASN A 144 -22.49 -2.89 -20.71
C ASN A 144 -23.67 -3.68 -20.12
N ARG A 145 -24.41 -3.05 -19.21
CA ARG A 145 -25.57 -3.68 -18.56
C ARG A 145 -26.70 -4.00 -19.52
N ARG A 146 -26.86 -3.19 -20.57
CA ARG A 146 -27.91 -3.39 -21.57
C ARG A 146 -27.72 -4.68 -22.36
N HIS A 147 -26.46 -5.04 -22.62
CA HIS A 147 -26.10 -6.24 -23.37
C HIS A 147 -25.78 -7.43 -22.46
N GLY A 148 -25.62 -7.21 -21.15
CA GLY A 148 -25.24 -8.26 -20.21
C GLY A 148 -23.84 -8.79 -20.49
N GLU A 149 -22.90 -7.92 -20.83
CA GLU A 149 -21.52 -8.31 -21.15
C GLU A 149 -20.50 -7.37 -20.50
N ALA A 150 -19.40 -7.96 -20.06
CA ALA A 150 -18.19 -7.25 -19.67
C ALA A 150 -17.08 -7.60 -20.66
N VAL A 151 -16.37 -6.60 -21.12
CA VAL A 151 -15.29 -6.72 -22.12
C VAL A 151 -14.00 -6.25 -21.48
N VAL A 152 -13.07 -7.19 -21.26
CA VAL A 152 -11.70 -6.88 -20.86
C VAL A 152 -10.89 -6.65 -22.13
N VAL A 153 -10.50 -5.41 -22.38
CA VAL A 153 -9.73 -5.00 -23.55
C VAL A 153 -8.38 -5.69 -23.52
N GLU A 154 -8.00 -6.36 -24.62
CA GLU A 154 -6.78 -7.17 -24.72
C GLU A 154 -6.64 -8.23 -23.61
N GLY A 155 -7.76 -8.65 -23.01
CA GLY A 155 -7.82 -9.60 -21.91
C GLY A 155 -7.41 -11.03 -22.29
N GLN A 156 -7.21 -11.36 -23.56
CA GLN A 156 -6.74 -12.68 -23.99
C GLN A 156 -5.20 -12.78 -24.05
N PRO A 157 -4.60 -13.98 -23.86
CA PRO A 157 -3.13 -14.16 -23.92
C PRO A 157 -2.47 -13.79 -25.26
N ARG A 158 -3.23 -13.66 -26.35
CA ARG A 158 -2.75 -13.33 -27.70
C ARG A 158 -3.14 -11.93 -28.18
N GLY A 159 -3.56 -11.04 -27.28
CA GLY A 159 -3.85 -9.63 -27.61
C GLY A 159 -5.22 -9.42 -28.26
N GLY A 160 -6.29 -9.94 -27.65
CA GLY A 160 -7.66 -9.71 -28.10
C GLY A 160 -8.61 -9.53 -26.93
N ASP A 161 -9.78 -8.97 -27.18
CA ASP A 161 -10.76 -8.68 -26.14
C ASP A 161 -11.36 -9.97 -25.57
N LEU A 162 -11.46 -10.03 -24.25
CA LEU A 162 -12.17 -11.10 -23.56
C LEU A 162 -13.58 -10.61 -23.23
N VAL A 163 -14.57 -11.20 -23.89
CA VAL A 163 -15.98 -10.98 -23.56
C VAL A 163 -16.40 -12.01 -22.51
N VAL A 164 -16.93 -11.52 -21.40
CA VAL A 164 -17.47 -12.29 -20.29
C VAL A 164 -18.95 -11.98 -20.21
N PRO A 165 -19.84 -12.99 -20.25
CA PRO A 165 -21.24 -12.79 -19.91
C PRO A 165 -21.33 -12.17 -18.52
N ALA A 166 -21.92 -10.98 -18.44
CA ALA A 166 -21.99 -10.20 -17.24
C ALA A 166 -23.41 -10.15 -16.70
N ALA A 167 -23.52 -10.24 -15.39
CA ALA A 167 -24.78 -10.20 -14.69
C ALA A 167 -25.23 -8.75 -14.38
N ALA A 168 -26.32 -8.61 -13.64
CA ALA A 168 -27.01 -7.34 -13.47
C ALA A 168 -26.31 -6.38 -12.51
N THR A 169 -25.40 -6.87 -11.66
CA THR A 169 -24.74 -6.09 -10.60
C THR A 169 -23.21 -6.16 -10.70
N ALA A 170 -22.53 -5.14 -10.16
CA ALA A 170 -21.07 -5.07 -10.15
C ALA A 170 -20.42 -6.28 -9.45
N ALA A 171 -21.00 -6.74 -8.33
CA ALA A 171 -20.47 -7.88 -7.58
C ALA A 171 -20.51 -9.19 -8.39
N GLU A 172 -21.55 -9.39 -9.20
CA GLU A 172 -21.65 -10.57 -10.05
C GLU A 172 -20.72 -10.48 -11.27
N VAL A 173 -20.50 -9.29 -11.82
CA VAL A 173 -19.48 -9.04 -12.86
C VAL A 173 -18.09 -9.35 -12.31
N ASP A 174 -17.78 -8.85 -11.11
CA ASP A 174 -16.51 -9.12 -10.41
C ASP A 174 -16.30 -10.62 -10.21
N ALA A 175 -17.35 -11.37 -9.83
CA ALA A 175 -17.29 -12.82 -9.69
C ALA A 175 -17.02 -13.53 -11.03
N ALA A 176 -17.70 -13.12 -12.11
CA ALA A 176 -17.48 -13.68 -13.44
C ALA A 176 -16.07 -13.38 -13.98
N LEU A 177 -15.53 -12.20 -13.69
CA LEU A 177 -14.16 -11.83 -13.99
C LEU A 177 -13.16 -12.68 -13.16
N ALA A 178 -13.45 -12.91 -11.88
CA ALA A 178 -12.64 -13.75 -11.00
C ALA A 178 -12.54 -15.19 -11.49
N GLU A 179 -13.63 -15.78 -12.00
CA GLU A 179 -13.61 -17.11 -12.64
C GLU A 179 -12.69 -17.18 -13.87
N ARG A 180 -12.43 -16.04 -14.51
CA ARG A 180 -11.51 -15.91 -15.64
C ARG A 180 -10.10 -15.47 -15.23
N GLY A 181 -9.81 -15.44 -13.93
CA GLY A 181 -8.50 -15.06 -13.41
C GLY A 181 -8.28 -13.55 -13.39
N PHE A 182 -9.32 -12.74 -13.35
CA PHE A 182 -9.21 -11.29 -13.23
C PHE A 182 -9.70 -10.81 -11.87
N ARG A 183 -9.11 -9.73 -11.37
CA ARG A 183 -9.57 -9.06 -10.15
C ARG A 183 -9.69 -7.58 -10.40
N ARG A 184 -10.84 -7.00 -10.03
CA ARG A 184 -11.07 -5.56 -10.13
C ARG A 184 -9.98 -4.75 -9.42
N ALA A 185 -9.45 -3.76 -10.13
CA ALA A 185 -8.44 -2.83 -9.64
C ALA A 185 -9.09 -1.60 -9.00
N ASP A 186 -10.10 -1.02 -9.66
CA ASP A 186 -10.74 0.23 -9.26
C ASP A 186 -12.26 0.11 -9.11
N ASP A 187 -12.89 1.12 -8.55
CA ASP A 187 -14.34 1.20 -8.54
C ASP A 187 -14.94 1.39 -9.93
N TRP A 188 -16.10 0.76 -10.15
CA TRP A 188 -16.84 0.92 -11.39
C TRP A 188 -17.30 2.37 -11.53
N THR A 189 -16.84 3.03 -12.58
CA THR A 189 -17.19 4.41 -12.91
C THR A 189 -18.20 4.42 -14.05
N GLN A 190 -19.29 5.18 -13.90
CA GLN A 190 -20.29 5.31 -14.94
C GLN A 190 -19.73 6.19 -16.05
N LEU A 191 -19.73 5.68 -17.28
CA LEU A 191 -19.35 6.46 -18.46
C LEU A 191 -20.56 7.06 -19.16
N ASP A 192 -21.64 6.28 -19.26
CA ASP A 192 -22.86 6.70 -19.94
C ASP A 192 -24.08 6.07 -19.26
N GLU A 193 -24.97 6.92 -18.74
CA GLU A 193 -26.21 6.50 -18.10
C GLU A 193 -27.22 5.91 -19.08
N THR A 194 -27.32 6.49 -20.28
CA THR A 194 -28.27 6.05 -21.31
C THR A 194 -27.85 4.71 -21.92
N ALA A 195 -26.55 4.54 -22.18
CA ALA A 195 -26.01 3.27 -22.64
C ALA A 195 -25.85 2.23 -21.52
N GLN A 196 -26.02 2.64 -20.26
CA GLN A 196 -25.72 1.84 -19.05
C GLN A 196 -24.30 1.25 -19.09
N LEU A 197 -23.34 2.07 -19.53
CA LEU A 197 -21.95 1.71 -19.73
C LEU A 197 -21.12 2.13 -18.52
N TRP A 198 -20.35 1.18 -18.01
CA TRP A 198 -19.44 1.36 -16.89
C TRP A 198 -18.03 0.98 -17.31
N ARG A 199 -17.03 1.55 -16.64
CA ARG A 199 -15.63 1.20 -16.82
C ARG A 199 -14.95 0.98 -15.47
N THR A 200 -14.03 0.04 -15.45
CA THR A 200 -13.00 -0.13 -14.42
C THR A 200 -11.74 -0.64 -15.09
N ASP A 201 -10.66 -0.79 -14.32
CA ASP A 201 -9.52 -1.59 -14.72
C ASP A 201 -9.50 -2.88 -13.88
N VAL A 202 -8.93 -3.95 -14.45
CA VAL A 202 -8.77 -5.24 -13.77
C VAL A 202 -7.31 -5.69 -13.88
N TYR A 203 -6.83 -6.36 -12.84
CA TYR A 203 -5.56 -7.08 -12.87
C TYR A 203 -5.78 -8.50 -13.38
N ARG A 204 -4.84 -9.00 -14.17
CA ARG A 204 -4.74 -10.45 -14.41
C ARG A 204 -4.03 -11.10 -13.22
N LEU A 205 -4.66 -12.12 -12.63
CA LEU A 205 -4.06 -12.93 -11.59
C LEU A 205 -3.09 -13.94 -12.23
N PRO A 206 -1.94 -14.22 -11.58
CA PRO A 206 -1.07 -15.30 -12.04
C PRO A 206 -1.84 -16.63 -12.03
N ALA A 207 -1.62 -17.46 -13.05
CA ALA A 207 -2.20 -18.79 -13.10
C ALA A 207 -1.68 -19.62 -11.92
N SER A 208 -2.58 -20.06 -11.04
CA SER A 208 -2.29 -20.94 -9.91
C SER A 208 -1.86 -22.33 -10.35
#